data_AF-K1U6W8-F1
#
_entry.id   AF-K1U6W8-F1
#
_cell.length_a   1.000
_cell.length_b   1.000
_cell.length_c   1.000
_cell.angle_alpha   90.00
_cell.angle_beta   90.00
_cell.angle_gamma   90.00
#
_symmetry.space_group_name_H-M   'P 1'
#
loop_
_entity.id
_entity.type
_entity.pdbx_description
1 polymer ?
#
loop_
_entity_poly.entity_id
_entity_poly.type
_entity_poly.pdbx_seq_one_letter_code
_entity_poly.pdbx_strand_id
1 'polypeptide(L)'
;MAENFGLISKSMRAKKGRKTYFTPEGKVALMFLKMYTGLSSPRLMEHLNGNVHYQLFCDVRIDPMHPLTNYKLLDDVFSELARGLKIQQQQ
;
A
#
# COMPACT_ATOMS: atom_id res chain seq x y z
N MET A 1 6.70 -19.16 -13.98
CA MET A 1 6.02 -19.62 -12.75
C MET A 1 6.00 -18.45 -11.79
N ALA A 2 4.85 -18.07 -11.24
CA ALA A 2 4.82 -17.01 -10.22
C ALA A 2 5.31 -17.59 -8.89
N GLU A 3 6.45 -17.10 -8.40
CA GLU A 3 6.94 -17.49 -7.07
C GLU A 3 5.98 -16.98 -5.99
N ASN A 4 5.71 -17.83 -4.98
CA ASN A 4 4.82 -17.45 -3.88
C ASN A 4 5.58 -16.65 -2.83
N PHE A 5 5.45 -15.32 -2.89
CA PHE A 5 6.06 -14.38 -1.94
C PHE A 5 5.43 -14.34 -0.54
N GLY A 6 4.42 -15.15 -0.25
CA GLY A 6 3.73 -15.18 1.05
C GLY A 6 2.56 -14.20 1.20
N LEU A 7 2.28 -13.39 0.17
CA LEU A 7 1.18 -12.43 0.16
C LEU A 7 -0.20 -13.05 -0.12
N ILE A 8 -0.26 -14.34 -0.47
CA ILE A 8 -1.48 -15.04 -0.85
C ILE A 8 -2.22 -15.54 0.41
N SER A 9 -3.44 -15.05 0.61
CA SER A 9 -4.38 -15.55 1.62
C SER A 9 -4.89 -16.95 1.25
N LYS A 10 -4.97 -17.88 2.21
CA LYS A 10 -5.62 -19.21 2.03
C LYS A 10 -7.13 -19.11 1.78
N SER A 11 -7.76 -17.98 2.16
CA SER A 11 -9.19 -17.72 1.98
C SER A 11 -9.39 -16.66 0.90
N MET A 12 -10.07 -17.02 -0.20
CA MET A 12 -10.53 -16.07 -1.22
C MET A 12 -11.72 -15.21 -0.75
N ARG A 13 -12.28 -15.50 0.43
CA ARG A 13 -13.40 -14.75 0.97
C ARG A 13 -12.92 -13.39 1.47
N ALA A 14 -13.44 -12.32 0.88
CA ALA A 14 -13.19 -10.95 1.33
C ALA A 14 -13.53 -10.81 2.82
N LYS A 15 -12.62 -10.24 3.62
CA LYS A 15 -12.89 -9.96 5.04
C LYS A 15 -14.06 -8.98 5.12
N LYS A 16 -15.12 -9.39 5.82
CA LYS A 16 -16.29 -8.53 6.07
C LYS A 16 -15.89 -7.46 7.09
N GLY A 17 -15.75 -6.21 6.65
CA GLY A 17 -15.26 -5.08 7.45
C GLY A 17 -15.32 -3.77 6.66
N ARG A 18 -14.81 -2.68 7.26
CA ARG A 18 -14.73 -1.38 6.56
C ARG A 18 -13.92 -1.53 5.27
N LYS A 19 -14.40 -0.95 4.17
CA LYS A 19 -13.65 -0.91 2.91
C LYS A 19 -12.27 -0.30 3.18
N THR A 20 -11.22 -0.98 2.72
CA THR A 20 -9.85 -0.47 2.78
C THR A 20 -9.70 0.67 1.77
N TYR A 21 -8.82 1.65 2.07
CA TYR A 21 -8.54 2.76 1.16
C TYR A 21 -7.84 2.32 -0.13
N PHE A 22 -7.03 1.27 -0.03
CA PHE A 22 -6.25 0.72 -1.14
C PHE A 22 -6.77 -0.68 -1.51
N THR A 23 -6.78 -0.97 -2.81
CA THR A 23 -6.93 -2.32 -3.35
C THR A 23 -5.69 -3.17 -3.02
N PRO A 24 -5.75 -4.51 -3.10
CA PRO A 24 -4.56 -5.36 -2.91
C PRO A 24 -3.38 -4.94 -3.81
N GLU A 25 -3.67 -4.65 -5.08
CA GLU A 25 -2.70 -4.15 -6.07
C GLU A 25 -2.18 -2.77 -5.67
N GLY A 26 -3.07 -1.87 -5.26
CA GLY A 26 -2.72 -0.53 -4.79
C GLY A 26 -1.80 -0.55 -3.56
N LYS A 27 -1.97 -1.50 -2.64
CA LYS A 27 -1.07 -1.69 -1.49
C LYS A 27 0.34 -2.08 -1.94
N VAL A 28 0.45 -3.01 -2.88
CA VAL A 28 1.75 -3.45 -3.42
C VAL A 28 2.41 -2.30 -4.19
N ALA A 29 1.66 -1.61 -5.05
CA ALA A 29 2.13 -0.42 -5.75
C ALA A 29 2.63 0.66 -4.79
N LEU A 30 1.91 0.91 -3.69
CA LEU A 30 2.33 1.86 -2.66
C LEU A 30 3.68 1.50 -2.03
N MET A 31 3.96 0.20 -1.82
CA MET A 31 5.26 -0.27 -1.31
C MET A 31 6.38 -0.02 -2.32
N PHE A 32 6.15 -0.29 -3.61
CA PHE A 32 7.10 0.05 -4.68
C PHE A 32 7.36 1.55 -4.76
N LEU A 33 6.31 2.36 -4.66
CA LEU A 33 6.41 3.81 -4.72
C LEU A 33 7.21 4.37 -3.53
N LYS A 34 7.00 3.84 -2.31
CA LYS A 34 7.80 4.20 -1.14
C LYS A 34 9.28 3.89 -1.35
N MET A 35 9.60 2.69 -1.86
CA MET A 35 10.98 2.29 -2.10
C MET A 35 11.65 3.11 -3.22
N TYR A 36 10.93 3.40 -4.30
CA TYR A 36 11.44 4.17 -5.44
C TYR A 36 11.73 5.62 -5.07
N THR A 37 10.87 6.24 -4.26
CA THR A 37 10.97 7.66 -3.92
C THR A 37 11.84 7.95 -2.69
N GLY A 38 12.04 6.97 -1.80
CA GLY A 38 12.75 7.15 -0.53
C GLY A 38 12.04 8.08 0.46
N LEU A 39 10.78 8.43 0.20
CA LEU A 39 10.01 9.36 1.04
C LEU A 39 9.55 8.71 2.34
N SER A 40 9.48 9.53 3.39
CA SER A 40 8.80 9.16 4.63
C SER A 40 7.29 9.08 4.42
N SER A 41 6.57 8.31 5.25
CA SER A 41 5.12 8.13 5.11
C SER A 41 4.33 9.45 5.10
N PRO A 42 4.65 10.48 5.92
CA PRO A 42 4.00 11.79 5.81
C PRO A 42 4.21 12.46 4.46
N ARG A 43 5.45 12.49 3.95
CA ARG A 43 5.77 13.08 2.64
C ARG A 43 5.14 12.30 1.48
N LEU A 44 5.12 10.98 1.57
CA LEU A 44 4.47 10.14 0.58
C LEU A 44 2.96 10.39 0.53
N MET A 45 2.32 10.62 1.68
CA MET A 45 0.91 11.01 1.75
C MET A 45 0.65 12.39 1.14
N GLU A 46 1.52 13.38 1.40
CA GLU A 46 1.45 14.70 0.75
C GLU A 46 1.47 14.56 -0.78
N HIS A 47 2.39 13.74 -1.31
CA HIS A 47 2.45 13.47 -2.74
C HIS A 47 1.25 12.66 -3.24
N LEU A 48 0.72 11.69 -2.50
CA LEU A 48 -0.51 10.99 -2.88
C LEU A 48 -1.69 11.96 -2.99
N ASN A 49 -1.83 12.91 -2.07
CA ASN A 49 -2.90 13.90 -2.12
C ASN A 49 -2.79 14.82 -3.34
N GLY A 50 -1.57 15.21 -3.73
CA GLY A 50 -1.34 16.23 -4.77
C GLY A 50 -0.90 15.71 -6.15
N ASN A 51 -0.48 14.46 -6.28
CA ASN A 51 0.10 13.93 -7.52
C ASN A 51 -0.79 12.85 -8.14
N VAL A 52 -1.44 13.22 -9.26
CA VAL A 52 -2.33 12.32 -10.01
C VAL A 52 -1.63 11.06 -10.53
N HIS A 53 -0.32 11.12 -10.82
CA HIS A 53 0.44 9.95 -11.28
C HIS A 53 0.61 8.93 -10.15
N TYR A 54 0.81 9.41 -8.92
CA TYR A 54 0.94 8.52 -7.75
C TYR A 54 -0.41 7.89 -7.41
N GLN A 55 -1.49 8.67 -7.50
CA GLN A 55 -2.85 8.18 -7.36
C GLN A 55 -3.18 7.08 -8.38
N LEU A 56 -2.90 7.33 -9.67
CA LEU A 56 -3.13 6.36 -10.74
C LEU A 56 -2.27 5.09 -10.55
N PHE A 57 -1.00 5.24 -10.18
CA PHE A 57 -0.10 4.12 -9.95
C PHE A 57 -0.56 3.23 -8.79
N CYS A 58 -1.05 3.84 -7.71
CA CYS A 58 -1.56 3.13 -6.54
C CYS A 58 -3.04 2.73 -6.64
N ASP A 59 -3.68 2.90 -7.81
CA ASP A 59 -5.11 2.63 -8.03
C ASP A 59 -6.02 3.24 -6.94
N VAL A 60 -5.74 4.51 -6.60
CA VAL A 60 -6.48 5.26 -5.58
C VAL A 60 -6.92 6.59 -6.15
N ARG A 61 -8.13 7.04 -5.80
CA ARG A 61 -8.63 8.39 -6.13
C ARG A 61 -8.88 9.13 -4.83
N ILE A 62 -8.15 10.22 -4.62
CA ILE A 62 -8.29 11.06 -3.44
C ILE A 62 -9.01 12.33 -3.87
N ASP A 63 -10.13 12.63 -3.21
CA ASP A 63 -10.85 13.88 -3.40
C ASP A 63 -9.98 15.05 -2.89
N PRO A 64 -9.65 16.04 -3.74
CA PRO A 64 -8.86 17.20 -3.32
C PRO A 64 -9.49 18.00 -2.18
N MET A 65 -10.83 17.96 -2.03
CA MET A 65 -11.55 18.62 -0.92
C MET A 65 -11.51 17.82 0.37
N HIS A 66 -11.17 16.53 0.30
CA HIS A 66 -11.07 15.61 1.44
C HIS A 66 -9.78 14.80 1.36
N PRO A 67 -8.61 15.45 1.46
CA PRO A 67 -7.31 14.79 1.35
C PRO A 67 -7.09 13.79 2.50
N LEU A 68 -6.16 12.87 2.30
CA LEU A 68 -5.67 12.01 3.38
C LEU A 68 -4.93 12.87 4.42
N THR A 69 -5.34 12.74 5.68
CA THR A 69 -4.75 13.49 6.81
C THR A 69 -3.96 12.61 7.76
N ASN A 70 -4.15 11.29 7.69
CA ASN A 70 -3.52 10.34 8.59
C ASN A 70 -2.55 9.41 7.84
N TYR A 71 -1.26 9.73 7.89
CA TYR A 71 -0.22 8.95 7.22
C TYR A 71 -0.05 7.54 7.81
N LYS A 72 -0.55 7.28 9.03
CA LYS A 72 -0.50 5.94 9.65
C LYS A 72 -1.23 4.89 8.80
N LEU A 73 -2.18 5.31 7.96
CA LEU A 73 -2.81 4.44 6.97
C LEU A 73 -1.78 3.80 6.02
N LEU A 74 -0.72 4.53 5.66
CA LEU A 74 0.36 3.98 4.83
C LEU A 74 1.26 3.05 5.65
N ASP A 75 1.60 3.43 6.89
CA ASP A 75 2.40 2.59 7.79
C ASP A 75 1.74 1.24 8.09
N ASP A 76 0.42 1.24 8.25
CA ASP A 76 -0.39 0.03 8.44
C ASP A 76 -0.32 -0.87 7.21
N VAL A 77 -0.38 -0.31 5.99
CA VAL A 77 -0.22 -1.06 4.73
C VAL A 77 1.19 -1.68 4.64
N PHE A 78 2.23 -0.91 4.93
CA PHE A 78 3.60 -1.42 4.87
C PHE A 78 3.83 -2.54 5.89
N SER A 79 3.30 -2.38 7.10
CA SER A 79 3.39 -3.39 8.16
C SER A 79 2.58 -4.64 7.83
N GLU A 80 1.39 -4.49 7.25
CA GLU A 80 0.57 -5.62 6.78
C GLU A 80 1.31 -6.46 5.74
N LEU A 81 1.92 -5.81 4.75
CA LEU A 81 2.68 -6.48 3.69
C LEU A 81 3.96 -7.12 4.23
N ALA A 82 4.73 -6.40 5.05
CA ALA A 82 5.97 -6.91 5.64
C ALA A 82 5.73 -8.19 6.45
N ARG A 83 4.63 -8.27 7.20
CA ARG A 83 4.25 -9.47 7.96
C ARG A 83 3.89 -10.67 7.07
N GLY A 84 3.38 -10.42 5.87
CA GLY A 84 3.03 -11.46 4.90
C GLY A 84 4.22 -11.96 4.08
N LEU A 85 5.25 -11.13 3.90
CA LEU A 85 6.41 -11.48 3.08
C LEU A 85 7.25 -12.58 3.72
N LYS A 86 7.49 -13.65 2.97
CA LYS A 86 8.48 -14.67 3.33
C LYS A 86 9.88 -14.15 3.01
N ILE A 87 10.42 -13.30 3.88
CA ILE A 87 11.81 -12.85 3.77
C ILE A 87 12.69 -14.00 4.24
N GLN A 88 13.49 -14.58 3.33
CA GLN A 88 14.57 -15.47 3.76
C GLN A 88 15.55 -14.64 4.58
N GLN A 89 15.83 -15.07 5.82
CA GLN A 89 16.92 -14.50 6.59
C GLN A 89 18.20 -14.73 5.80
N GLN A 90 18.92 -13.65 5.52
CA GLN A 90 20.21 -13.72 4.84
C GLN A 90 21.16 -14.55 5.73
N GLN A 91 21.68 -15.66 5.19
CA GLN A 91 22.65 -16.53 5.87
C GLN A 91 23.99 -15.81 6.05
#